data_AF-A0A225WA50-F1
#
_entry.id   AF-A0A225WA50-F1
#
_cell.length_a   1.000
_cell.length_b   1.000
_cell.length_c   1.000
_cell.angle_alpha   90.00
_cell.angle_beta   90.00
_cell.angle_gamma   90.00
#
_symmetry.space_group_name_H-M   'P 1'
#
loop_
_entity.id
_entity.type
_entity.pdbx_description
1 polymer ?
#
loop_
_entity_poly.entity_id
_entity_poly.type
_entity_poly.pdbx_seq_one_letter_code
_entity_poly.pdbx_strand_id
1 'polypeptide(L)'
;MGHLLSTLITLQEYAEEQYLAEYHRVGSQPSREYEDPELTRLAFQLSPFAFELVSREHSSVTGPNADYVVDIQADTAHVESPISGRVHLVNMCTCDCDFMTTCLLSCCHVMYMRSTSNYKTVVPPLRFFATRWIVQSPENNIDTGEVILGGLKQGFCDARTNEKALSGANIYIEA
;
A
#
# COMPACT_ATOMS: atom_id res chain seq x y z
N MET A 1 11.87 17.62 -32.37
CA MET A 1 11.99 16.50 -31.41
C MET A 1 12.83 16.85 -30.18
N GLY A 2 14.05 17.40 -30.32
CA GLY A 2 14.95 17.64 -29.17
C GLY A 2 14.50 18.65 -28.10
N HIS A 3 13.71 19.66 -28.48
CA HIS A 3 13.21 20.67 -27.51
C HIS A 3 12.21 20.07 -26.52
N LEU A 4 11.31 19.20 -26.98
CA LEU A 4 10.31 18.55 -26.11
C LEU A 4 10.98 17.64 -25.08
N LEU A 5 11.98 16.86 -25.51
CA LEU A 5 12.70 15.94 -24.64
C LEU A 5 13.49 16.71 -23.56
N SER A 6 14.17 17.79 -23.96
CA SER A 6 14.90 18.66 -23.02
C SER A 6 13.96 19.30 -22.02
N THR A 7 12.78 19.78 -22.45
CA THR A 7 11.79 20.36 -21.52
C THR A 7 11.26 19.32 -20.54
N LEU A 8 10.99 18.08 -20.99
CA LEU A 8 10.54 17.01 -20.10
C LEU A 8 11.59 16.62 -19.07
N ILE A 9 12.87 16.56 -19.46
CA ILE A 9 13.98 16.28 -18.54
C ILE A 9 14.10 17.38 -17.48
N THR A 10 14.08 18.65 -17.89
CA THR A 10 14.15 19.76 -16.93
C THR A 10 12.95 19.78 -15.97
N LEU A 11 11.76 19.42 -16.44
CA LEU A 11 10.58 19.30 -15.57
C LEU A 11 10.71 18.14 -14.58
N GLN A 12 11.34 17.03 -14.99
CA GLN A 12 11.64 15.91 -14.11
C GLN A 12 12.68 16.29 -13.05
N GLU A 13 13.80 16.89 -13.45
CA GLU A 13 14.85 17.36 -12.55
C GLU A 13 14.29 18.33 -11.50
N TYR A 14 13.46 19.30 -11.94
CA TYR A 14 12.79 20.22 -11.04
C TYR A 14 11.85 19.50 -10.04
N ALA A 15 11.10 18.50 -10.52
CA ALA A 15 10.22 17.73 -9.65
C ALA A 15 11.00 16.89 -8.62
N GLU A 16 12.15 16.33 -9.01
CA GLU A 16 13.06 15.59 -8.12
C GLU A 16 13.68 16.51 -7.07
N GLU A 17 14.11 17.72 -7.44
CA GLU A 17 14.62 18.73 -6.50
C GLU A 17 13.55 19.14 -5.47
N GLN A 18 12.31 19.38 -5.92
CA GLN A 18 11.20 19.68 -5.01
C GLN A 18 10.89 18.50 -4.07
N TYR A 19 10.95 17.28 -4.58
CA TYR A 19 10.77 16.07 -3.77
C TYR A 19 11.84 15.94 -2.69
N LEU A 20 13.12 16.11 -3.05
CA LEU A 20 14.24 16.05 -2.11
C LEU A 20 14.14 17.15 -1.04
N ALA A 21 13.77 18.37 -1.44
CA ALA A 21 13.60 19.48 -0.50
C ALA A 21 12.52 19.20 0.55
N GLU A 22 11.38 18.63 0.15
CA GLU A 22 10.31 18.27 1.09
C GLU A 22 10.66 17.01 1.91
N TYR A 23 11.38 16.05 1.32
CA TYR A 23 11.86 14.86 2.02
C TYR A 23 12.83 15.22 3.16
N HIS A 24 13.76 16.15 2.92
CA HIS A 24 14.73 16.61 3.91
C HIS A 24 14.22 17.71 4.83
N ARG A 25 13.01 18.22 4.61
CA ARG A 25 12.43 19.26 5.44
C ARG A 25 12.21 18.74 6.87
N VAL A 26 12.89 19.35 7.84
CA VAL A 26 12.71 19.04 9.26
C VAL A 26 11.24 19.22 9.65
N GLY A 27 10.61 18.14 10.13
CA GLY A 27 9.19 18.10 10.49
C GLY A 27 8.21 17.75 9.35
N SER A 28 8.69 17.31 8.19
CA SER A 28 7.85 16.75 7.10
C SER A 28 7.29 15.36 7.44
N GLN A 29 7.91 14.67 8.40
CA GLN A 29 7.39 13.42 8.94
C GLN A 29 6.06 13.69 9.64
N PRO A 30 4.96 12.98 9.28
CA PRO A 30 3.67 13.25 9.88
C PRO A 30 3.75 13.12 11.40
N SER A 31 3.52 14.22 12.13
CA SER A 31 3.31 14.21 13.58
C SER A 31 1.94 13.62 13.96
N ARG A 32 1.24 13.02 12.99
CA ARG A 32 -0.13 12.55 13.14
C ARG A 32 -0.11 11.12 13.66
N GLU A 33 -0.31 10.99 14.95
CA GLU A 33 -1.02 9.83 15.48
C GLU A 33 -2.40 9.81 14.81
N TYR A 34 -2.63 8.79 13.98
CA TYR A 34 -3.95 8.53 13.40
C TYR A 34 -4.75 7.73 14.42
N GLU A 35 -6.08 7.89 14.42
CA GLU A 35 -6.96 7.02 15.22
C GLU A 35 -6.74 5.54 14.90
N ASP A 36 -6.40 5.25 13.63
CA ASP A 36 -6.02 3.93 13.17
C ASP A 36 -4.53 3.63 13.44
N PRO A 37 -4.22 2.63 14.29
CA PRO A 37 -2.84 2.20 14.53
C PRO A 37 -2.13 1.67 13.28
N GLU A 38 -2.86 1.12 12.32
CA GLU A 38 -2.32 0.60 11.06
C GLU A 38 -1.80 1.76 10.19
N LEU A 39 -2.59 2.83 10.04
CA LEU A 39 -2.18 4.04 9.34
C LEU A 39 -1.04 4.77 10.06
N THR A 40 -1.07 4.82 11.39
CA THR A 40 0.02 5.42 12.17
C THR A 40 1.35 4.73 11.87
N ARG A 41 1.39 3.39 11.85
CA ARG A 41 2.60 2.63 11.52
C ARG A 41 3.03 2.85 10.06
N LEU A 42 2.07 2.95 9.15
CA LEU A 42 2.34 3.12 7.73
C LEU A 42 2.94 4.50 7.41
N ALA A 43 2.51 5.55 8.12
CA ALA A 43 2.99 6.92 7.94
C ALA A 43 4.51 7.07 8.15
N PHE A 44 5.11 6.22 9.00
CA PHE A 44 6.55 6.22 9.23
C PHE A 44 7.36 5.46 8.16
N GLN A 45 6.68 4.69 7.31
CA GLN A 45 7.30 3.72 6.42
C GLN A 45 7.20 4.13 4.95
N LEU A 46 6.15 4.87 4.58
CA LEU A 46 5.92 5.36 3.23
C LEU A 46 6.28 6.83 3.08
N SER A 47 6.63 7.23 1.85
CA SER A 47 6.74 8.66 1.51
C SER A 47 5.39 9.36 1.79
N PRO A 48 5.38 10.67 2.14
CA PRO A 48 4.15 11.40 2.41
C PRO A 48 3.11 11.29 1.29
N PHE A 49 3.57 11.37 0.04
CA PHE A 49 2.72 11.23 -1.14
C PHE A 49 2.08 9.83 -1.25
N ALA A 50 2.88 8.77 -1.12
CA ALA A 50 2.37 7.40 -1.18
C ALA A 50 1.41 7.10 -0.02
N PHE A 51 1.73 7.60 1.18
CA PHE A 51 0.88 7.48 2.34
C PHE A 51 -0.48 8.16 2.12
N GLU A 52 -0.50 9.38 1.56
CA GLU A 52 -1.75 10.08 1.27
C GLU A 52 -2.65 9.25 0.34
N LEU A 53 -2.11 8.72 -0.76
CA LEU A 53 -2.87 7.87 -1.68
C LEU A 53 -3.45 6.63 -0.98
N VAL A 54 -2.63 5.91 -0.23
CA VAL A 54 -3.06 4.67 0.47
C VAL A 54 -4.09 4.97 1.56
N SER A 55 -3.94 6.09 2.27
CA SER A 55 -4.90 6.51 3.30
C SER A 55 -6.28 6.85 2.73
N ARG A 56 -6.34 7.37 1.50
CA ARG A 56 -7.61 7.65 0.78
C ARG A 56 -8.30 6.37 0.32
N GLU A 57 -7.53 5.41 -0.20
CA GLU A 57 -8.06 4.08 -0.52
C GLU A 57 -8.56 3.37 0.74
N HIS A 58 -7.81 3.46 1.84
CA HIS A 58 -8.18 2.86 3.12
C HIS A 58 -9.48 3.44 3.67
N SER A 59 -9.61 4.77 3.73
CA SER A 59 -10.82 5.43 4.23
C SER A 59 -12.06 5.10 3.39
N SER A 60 -11.88 4.85 2.09
CA SER A 60 -12.95 4.43 1.19
C SER A 60 -13.49 3.04 1.52
N VAL A 61 -12.66 2.17 2.12
CA VAL A 61 -13.00 0.79 2.50
C VAL A 61 -13.47 0.67 3.94
N THR A 62 -12.92 1.47 4.85
CA THR A 62 -13.35 1.48 6.26
C THR A 62 -14.55 2.39 6.50
N GLY A 63 -14.96 3.16 5.50
CA GLY A 63 -16.12 4.03 5.55
C GLY A 63 -17.45 3.26 5.43
N PRO A 64 -18.57 3.90 5.82
CA PRO A 64 -19.91 3.28 5.79
C PRO A 64 -20.43 2.96 4.38
N ASN A 65 -19.80 3.51 3.34
CA ASN A 65 -20.20 3.35 1.95
C ASN A 65 -19.39 2.26 1.21
N ALA A 66 -18.58 1.49 1.93
CA ALA A 66 -17.81 0.40 1.35
C ALA A 66 -18.73 -0.79 1.06
N ASP A 67 -19.36 -0.75 -0.11
CA ASP A 67 -20.28 -1.78 -0.59
C ASP A 67 -19.65 -2.41 -1.83
N TYR A 68 -18.81 -3.43 -1.65
CA TYR A 68 -18.30 -4.23 -2.77
C TYR A 68 -18.78 -5.67 -2.59
N VAL A 69 -19.11 -6.34 -3.68
CA VAL A 69 -19.45 -7.78 -3.64
C VAL A 69 -18.18 -8.58 -3.86
N VAL A 70 -17.89 -9.51 -2.94
CA VAL A 70 -16.69 -10.35 -3.00
C VAL A 70 -17.08 -11.81 -3.23
N ASP A 71 -16.67 -12.36 -4.35
CA ASP A 71 -16.74 -13.80 -4.65
C ASP A 71 -15.34 -14.40 -4.56
N ILE A 72 -15.09 -15.18 -3.51
CA ILE A 72 -13.78 -15.77 -3.25
C ILE A 72 -13.66 -17.10 -3.99
N GLN A 73 -12.72 -17.17 -4.92
CA GLN A 73 -12.28 -18.40 -5.57
C GLN A 73 -10.91 -18.79 -5.02
N ALA A 74 -10.59 -20.09 -5.02
CA ALA A 74 -9.37 -20.69 -4.44
C ALA A 74 -8.27 -19.71 -3.96
N ASP A 75 -7.50 -19.12 -4.89
CA ASP A 75 -6.39 -18.19 -4.60
C ASP A 75 -6.66 -16.72 -5.00
N THR A 76 -7.85 -16.43 -5.55
CA THR A 76 -8.22 -15.13 -6.12
C THR A 76 -9.68 -14.80 -5.85
N ALA A 77 -9.98 -13.57 -5.47
CA ALA A 77 -11.33 -13.07 -5.33
C ALA A 77 -11.73 -12.18 -6.50
N HIS A 78 -12.99 -12.27 -6.91
CA HIS A 78 -13.64 -11.26 -7.74
C HIS A 78 -14.26 -10.22 -6.83
N VAL A 79 -13.84 -8.96 -6.99
CA VAL A 79 -14.39 -7.82 -6.25
C VAL A 79 -15.17 -6.95 -7.23
N GLU A 80 -16.49 -6.91 -7.07
CA GLU A 80 -17.39 -6.14 -7.92
C GLU A 80 -17.79 -4.82 -7.24
N SER A 81 -17.62 -3.72 -7.97
CA SER A 81 -18.12 -2.40 -7.58
C SER A 81 -19.59 -2.27 -7.99
N PRO A 82 -20.55 -2.11 -7.06
CA PRO A 82 -21.97 -1.95 -7.38
C PRO A 82 -22.27 -0.65 -8.14
N ILE A 83 -21.41 0.35 -7.99
CA ILE A 83 -21.57 1.66 -8.64
C ILE A 83 -21.19 1.55 -10.12
N SER A 84 -20.08 0.89 -10.44
CA SER A 84 -19.56 0.82 -11.81
C SER A 84 -19.88 -0.49 -12.54
N GLY A 85 -20.31 -1.52 -11.82
CA GLY A 85 -20.47 -2.89 -12.32
C GLY A 85 -19.14 -3.55 -12.73
N ARG A 86 -18.00 -2.91 -12.46
CA ARG A 86 -16.69 -3.47 -12.81
C ARG A 86 -16.28 -4.54 -11.81
N VAL A 87 -15.77 -5.64 -12.34
CA VAL A 87 -15.22 -6.75 -11.57
C VAL A 87 -13.71 -6.69 -11.66
N HIS A 88 -13.05 -6.74 -10.52
CA HIS A 88 -11.59 -6.75 -10.40
C HIS A 88 -11.11 -8.10 -9.91
N LEU A 89 -10.09 -8.65 -10.57
CA LEU A 89 -9.41 -9.86 -10.08
C LEU A 89 -8.41 -9.46 -9.01
N VAL A 90 -8.64 -9.93 -7.79
CA VAL A 90 -7.90 -9.54 -6.59
C VAL A 90 -7.28 -10.78 -5.95
N ASN A 91 -6.04 -10.68 -5.49
CA ASN A 91 -5.46 -11.67 -4.56
C ASN A 91 -5.00 -10.98 -3.28
N MET A 92 -4.23 -11.68 -2.44
CA MET A 92 -3.72 -11.17 -1.15
C MET A 92 -3.12 -9.75 -1.18
N CYS A 93 -2.53 -9.34 -2.30
CA CYS A 93 -1.82 -8.06 -2.43
C CYS A 93 -1.86 -7.45 -3.84
N THR A 94 -2.39 -8.15 -4.84
CA THR A 94 -2.46 -7.69 -6.23
C THR A 94 -3.90 -7.49 -6.70
N CYS A 95 -4.09 -6.58 -7.64
CA CYS A 95 -5.33 -6.26 -8.30
C CYS A 95 -5.02 -5.70 -9.68
N ASP A 96 -5.91 -5.96 -10.64
CA ASP A 96 -5.83 -5.47 -12.01
C ASP A 96 -6.31 -4.01 -12.20
N CYS A 97 -6.77 -3.35 -11.14
CA CYS A 97 -7.25 -1.96 -11.23
C CYS A 97 -6.14 -0.96 -11.56
N ASP A 98 -6.53 0.17 -12.16
CA ASP A 98 -5.63 1.24 -12.58
C ASP A 98 -4.80 1.77 -11.41
N PHE A 99 -5.37 1.88 -10.21
CA PHE A 99 -4.63 2.34 -9.04
C PHE A 99 -3.43 1.45 -8.74
N MET A 100 -3.62 0.13 -8.72
CA MET A 100 -2.52 -0.78 -8.42
C MET A 100 -1.51 -0.83 -9.56
N THR A 101 -1.96 -0.88 -10.80
CA THR A 101 -1.06 -0.99 -11.96
C THR A 101 -0.23 0.28 -12.17
N THR A 102 -0.80 1.47 -11.92
CA THR A 102 -0.12 2.75 -12.13
C THR A 102 0.60 3.26 -10.90
N CYS A 103 -0.01 3.17 -9.71
CA CYS A 103 0.63 3.64 -8.49
C CYS A 103 1.59 2.59 -7.91
N LEU A 104 1.39 1.29 -8.19
CA LEU A 104 2.10 0.19 -7.51
C LEU A 104 1.98 0.27 -5.98
N LEU A 105 0.77 0.67 -5.54
CA LEU A 105 0.33 0.79 -4.15
C LEU A 105 -0.94 -0.05 -3.95
N SER A 106 -1.25 -0.34 -2.69
CA SER A 106 -2.45 -1.11 -2.34
C SER A 106 -3.72 -0.32 -2.65
N CYS A 107 -4.63 -0.88 -3.44
CA CYS A 107 -5.92 -0.27 -3.79
C CYS A 107 -7.03 -0.67 -2.81
N CYS A 108 -8.16 0.05 -2.88
CA CYS A 108 -9.36 -0.24 -2.11
C CYS A 108 -9.90 -1.66 -2.36
N HIS A 109 -9.80 -2.22 -3.58
CA HIS A 109 -10.27 -3.58 -3.85
C HIS A 109 -9.50 -4.64 -3.04
N VAL A 110 -8.16 -4.52 -2.99
CA VAL A 110 -7.32 -5.41 -2.17
C VAL A 110 -7.67 -5.24 -0.69
N MET A 111 -7.78 -3.99 -0.24
CA MET A 111 -8.12 -3.69 1.16
C MET A 111 -9.50 -4.22 1.55
N TYR A 112 -10.49 -4.10 0.67
CA TYR A 112 -11.86 -4.56 0.91
C TYR A 112 -11.95 -6.08 0.94
N MET A 113 -11.29 -6.77 0.00
CA MET A 113 -11.18 -8.23 0.06
C MET A 113 -10.55 -8.66 1.38
N ARG A 114 -9.49 -7.96 1.83
CA ARG A 114 -8.80 -8.29 3.08
C ARG A 114 -9.68 -8.06 4.32
N SER A 115 -10.44 -6.96 4.35
CA SER A 115 -11.35 -6.66 5.46
C SER A 115 -12.46 -7.69 5.59
N THR A 116 -12.91 -8.27 4.47
CA THR A 116 -13.98 -9.29 4.42
C THR A 116 -13.47 -10.74 4.53
N SER A 117 -12.16 -10.98 4.33
CA SER A 117 -11.55 -12.33 4.27
C SER A 117 -10.72 -12.71 5.51
N ASN A 118 -11.06 -12.21 6.69
CA ASN A 118 -10.41 -12.55 7.98
C ASN A 118 -8.89 -12.26 8.06
N TYR A 119 -8.39 -11.28 7.31
CA TYR A 119 -7.00 -10.84 7.46
C TYR A 119 -6.82 -10.01 8.73
N LYS A 120 -5.60 -10.06 9.30
CA LYS A 120 -5.24 -9.29 10.49
C LYS A 120 -5.21 -7.77 10.23
N THR A 121 -4.92 -7.37 8.98
CA THR A 121 -4.71 -5.98 8.58
C THR A 121 -5.39 -5.71 7.25
N VAL A 122 -5.98 -4.54 7.10
CA VAL A 122 -6.69 -4.11 5.88
C VAL A 122 -5.67 -3.80 4.78
N VAL A 123 -4.62 -3.07 5.12
CA VAL A 123 -3.50 -2.79 4.24
C VAL A 123 -2.58 -4.03 4.17
N PRO A 124 -2.17 -4.44 2.95
CA PRO A 124 -1.15 -5.45 2.76
C PRO A 124 0.18 -5.12 3.48
N PRO A 125 0.96 -6.13 3.86
CA PRO A 125 2.31 -5.93 4.37
C PRO A 125 3.19 -5.07 3.43
N LEU A 126 4.03 -4.22 4.01
CA LEU A 126 4.91 -3.28 3.28
C LEU A 126 5.76 -3.91 2.17
N ARG A 127 6.16 -5.17 2.33
CA ARG A 127 6.93 -5.90 1.31
C ARG A 127 6.18 -6.06 -0.02
N PHE A 128 4.87 -5.80 -0.08
CA PHE A 128 4.12 -5.81 -1.33
C PHE A 128 4.07 -4.45 -2.03
N PHE A 129 4.62 -3.40 -1.41
CA PHE A 129 4.70 -2.07 -1.97
C PHE A 129 5.98 -1.96 -2.81
N ALA A 130 5.93 -1.17 -3.88
CA ALA A 130 7.15 -0.86 -4.61
C ALA A 130 8.15 -0.16 -3.69
N THR A 131 9.40 -0.59 -3.74
CA THR A 131 10.48 -0.12 -2.86
C THR A 131 10.68 1.39 -2.95
N ARG A 132 10.45 2.00 -4.13
CA ARG A 132 10.49 3.45 -4.34
C ARG A 132 9.57 4.25 -3.41
N TRP A 133 8.50 3.64 -2.91
CA TRP A 133 7.56 4.31 -2.01
C TRP A 133 7.94 4.20 -0.54
N ILE A 134 8.87 3.29 -0.21
CA ILE A 134 9.28 2.97 1.16
C ILE A 134 10.48 3.83 1.55
N VAL A 135 10.31 4.74 2.49
CA VAL A 135 11.33 5.72 2.92
C VAL A 135 12.67 5.05 3.27
N GLN A 136 12.61 3.97 4.04
CA GLN A 136 13.80 3.26 4.54
C GLN A 136 14.31 2.17 3.59
N SER A 137 13.79 2.10 2.36
CA SER A 137 14.31 1.15 1.38
C SER A 137 15.78 1.47 1.08
N PRO A 138 16.68 0.47 1.07
CA PRO A 138 18.08 0.68 0.69
C PRO A 138 18.23 1.33 -0.69
N GLU A 139 17.30 1.07 -1.61
CA GLU A 139 17.29 1.63 -2.97
C GLU A 139 17.00 3.14 -3.01
N ASN A 140 16.43 3.69 -1.94
CA ASN A 140 16.15 5.12 -1.80
C ASN A 140 17.24 5.83 -0.97
N ASN A 141 18.32 5.13 -0.60
CA ASN A 141 19.42 5.74 0.14
C ASN A 141 20.36 6.51 -0.80
N ILE A 142 20.15 7.82 -0.85
CA ILE A 142 20.94 8.75 -1.67
C ILE A 142 22.42 8.80 -1.27
N ASP A 143 22.79 8.37 -0.05
CA ASP A 143 24.18 8.31 0.39
C ASP A 143 24.95 7.16 -0.30
N THR A 144 24.24 6.20 -0.91
CA THR A 144 24.82 4.98 -1.49
C THR A 144 24.96 5.01 -3.01
N GLY A 145 24.54 6.09 -3.68
CA GLY A 145 24.70 6.28 -5.12
C GLY A 145 23.43 6.73 -5.83
N GLU A 146 23.42 6.60 -7.15
CA GLU A 146 22.30 6.98 -8.01
C GLU A 146 21.03 6.18 -7.67
N VAL A 147 19.89 6.87 -7.53
CA VAL A 147 18.59 6.25 -7.26
C VAL A 147 18.09 5.61 -8.55
N ILE A 148 18.07 4.29 -8.61
CA ILE A 148 17.56 3.53 -9.76
C ILE A 148 16.02 3.54 -9.72
N LEU A 149 15.36 3.38 -10.89
CA LEU A 149 13.93 3.12 -11.01
C LEU A 149 13.51 1.96 -10.08
N GLY A 150 13.03 2.26 -8.87
CA GLY A 150 12.72 1.25 -7.85
C GLY A 150 11.67 0.23 -8.30
N GLY A 151 11.77 -0.99 -7.77
CA GLY A 151 10.99 -2.16 -8.23
C GLY A 151 9.93 -2.66 -7.25
N LEU A 152 9.05 -3.55 -7.73
CA LEU A 152 8.11 -4.30 -6.88
C LEU A 152 8.79 -5.57 -6.38
N LYS A 153 9.22 -5.63 -5.11
CA LYS A 153 9.78 -6.85 -4.51
C LYS A 153 8.68 -7.72 -3.91
N GLN A 154 7.93 -8.46 -4.73
CA GLN A 154 6.90 -9.37 -4.20
C GLN A 154 7.52 -10.52 -3.38
N GLY A 155 7.19 -10.59 -2.09
CA GLY A 155 7.54 -11.72 -1.22
C GLY A 155 6.29 -12.52 -0.81
N PHE A 156 6.27 -13.83 -1.08
CA PHE A 156 5.17 -14.74 -0.72
C PHE A 156 4.92 -14.76 0.80
N CYS A 157 3.65 -14.64 1.21
CA CYS A 157 3.22 -14.82 2.59
C CYS A 157 2.48 -16.14 2.65
N ASP A 158 2.88 -17.03 3.55
CA ASP A 158 2.09 -18.23 3.83
C ASP A 158 0.74 -17.79 4.44
N ALA A 159 -0.35 -18.32 3.90
CA ALA A 159 -1.66 -18.18 4.51
C ALA A 159 -1.62 -18.78 5.93
N ARG A 160 -2.33 -18.18 6.89
CA ARG A 160 -2.55 -18.84 8.18
C ARG A 160 -3.27 -20.15 7.90
N THR A 161 -2.69 -21.27 8.34
CA THR A 161 -3.39 -22.54 8.44
C THR A 161 -4.66 -22.33 9.27
N ASN A 162 -5.80 -22.69 8.68
CA ASN A 162 -7.10 -22.69 9.34
C ASN A 162 -7.09 -23.71 10.49
N GLU A 163 -6.63 -23.31 11.67
CA GLU A 163 -6.98 -24.03 12.88
C GLU A 163 -8.38 -23.55 13.30
N LYS A 164 -9.36 -24.44 13.06
CA LYS A 164 -10.71 -24.33 13.62
C LYS A 164 -10.63 -24.05 15.11
N ALA A 165 -11.42 -23.09 15.58
CA ALA A 165 -11.48 -22.74 16.99
C ALA A 165 -12.00 -23.90 17.87
N LEU A 166 -11.45 -23.92 19.10
CA LEU A 166 -11.89 -24.53 20.36
C LEU A 166 -11.32 -25.92 20.74
N SER A 167 -10.41 -25.90 21.71
CA SER A 167 -10.63 -26.56 23.01
C SER A 167 -9.76 -25.86 24.06
N GLY A 168 -10.39 -25.46 25.17
CA GLY A 168 -9.78 -24.59 26.17
C GLY A 168 -8.71 -25.26 27.04
N ALA A 169 -7.78 -24.43 27.51
CA ALA A 169 -7.28 -24.35 28.88
C ALA A 169 -5.97 -23.55 28.85
N ASN A 170 -5.89 -22.50 29.69
CA ASN A 170 -4.72 -22.15 30.53
C ASN A 170 -3.34 -21.98 29.86
N ILE A 171 -2.52 -20.95 30.08
CA ILE A 171 -2.22 -20.08 31.21
C ILE A 171 -1.27 -18.99 30.65
N TYR A 172 -1.26 -17.82 31.30
CA TYR A 172 -0.26 -16.74 31.26
C TYR A 172 1.20 -17.13 30.91
N ILE A 173 1.97 -16.15 30.43
CA ILE A 173 3.15 -15.62 31.15
C ILE A 173 3.52 -14.24 30.58
N GLU A 174 3.58 -13.26 31.48
CA GLU A 174 4.29 -11.98 31.35
C GLU A 174 5.80 -12.20 31.48
N ALA A 175 6.59 -11.44 30.70
CA ALA A 175 7.67 -10.57 31.19
C ALA A 175 8.15 -9.69 30.04
#